data_AF-A0A0W8DU80-F1
#
_entry.id   AF-A0A0W8DU80-F1
#
_cell.length_a   1.000
_cell.length_b   1.000
_cell.length_c   1.000
_cell.angle_alpha   90.00
_cell.angle_beta   90.00
_cell.angle_gamma   90.00
#
_symmetry.space_group_name_H-M   'P 1'
#
loop_
_entity.id
_entity.type
_entity.pdbx_description
1 polymer ?
#
loop_
_entity_poly.entity_id
_entity_poly.type
_entity_poly.pdbx_seq_one_letter_code
_entity_poly.pdbx_strand_id
1 'polypeptide(L)'
;MKLAGVIASMGLLGMASADDSSSSFARFFDQARFHEMFPDAVELYNFDGLVDAASKYTEFANTGNDDNDKRELAAFLAQTAHECDSFKAAEEYARDTYSVWQYCDNASIACAPGQRYHGRGPFSSRGTTTTTMPARLWALTF
;
A
#
# COMPACT_ATOMS: atom_id res chain seq x y z
N MET A 1 -36.88 -25.52 -50.46
CA MET A 1 -35.77 -24.78 -51.12
C MET A 1 -36.09 -23.30 -50.96
N LYS A 2 -35.38 -22.39 -50.31
CA LYS A 2 -34.06 -22.22 -49.66
C LYS A 2 -34.30 -21.20 -48.50
N LEU A 3 -33.98 -21.48 -47.23
CA LEU A 3 -32.74 -21.14 -46.50
C LEU A 3 -32.28 -19.65 -46.50
N ALA A 4 -32.34 -19.09 -45.28
CA ALA A 4 -31.36 -18.26 -44.57
C ALA A 4 -31.22 -16.74 -44.85
N GLY A 5 -31.14 -15.97 -43.75
CA GLY A 5 -30.66 -14.59 -43.72
C GLY A 5 -30.79 -13.93 -42.34
N VAL A 6 -29.82 -14.17 -41.45
CA VAL A 6 -29.65 -13.65 -40.08
C VAL A 6 -29.21 -12.18 -40.09
N ILE A 7 -29.78 -11.36 -39.20
CA ILE A 7 -29.27 -10.04 -38.75
C ILE A 7 -29.81 -9.79 -37.33
N ALA A 8 -29.12 -9.20 -36.36
CA ALA A 8 -27.70 -9.02 -36.08
C ALA A 8 -27.60 -8.83 -34.55
N SER A 9 -26.60 -9.49 -33.99
CA SER A 9 -25.93 -9.34 -32.69
C SER A 9 -26.43 -8.30 -31.68
N MET A 10 -26.65 -8.78 -30.45
CA MET A 10 -26.57 -8.01 -29.20
C MET A 10 -25.28 -7.16 -29.20
N GLY A 11 -25.43 -5.85 -29.31
CA GLY A 11 -24.35 -4.87 -29.16
C GLY A 11 -24.49 -4.17 -27.81
N LEU A 12 -23.84 -4.74 -26.78
CA LEU A 12 -23.44 -3.98 -25.60
C LEU A 12 -22.39 -2.95 -26.06
N LEU A 13 -22.75 -1.67 -26.12
CA LEU A 13 -21.82 -0.57 -25.94
C LEU A 13 -22.29 0.11 -24.65
N GLY A 14 -21.63 -0.09 -23.51
CA GLY A 14 -20.25 0.34 -23.31
C GLY A 14 -20.26 1.76 -22.77
N MET A 15 -20.96 2.01 -21.66
CA MET A 15 -20.70 3.18 -20.84
C MET A 15 -19.40 2.88 -20.10
N ALA A 16 -18.27 3.17 -20.74
CA ALA A 16 -17.04 3.41 -20.00
C ALA A 16 -17.23 4.73 -19.27
N SER A 17 -17.86 4.66 -18.09
CA SER A 17 -17.58 5.64 -17.05
C SER A 17 -16.11 5.42 -16.73
N ALA A 18 -15.24 6.24 -17.33
CA ALA A 18 -13.96 6.51 -16.72
C ALA A 18 -14.31 7.11 -15.36
N ASP A 19 -14.35 6.25 -14.35
CA ASP A 19 -14.36 6.68 -12.97
C ASP A 19 -13.10 7.53 -12.84
N ASP A 20 -13.28 8.85 -12.77
CA ASP A 20 -12.31 9.75 -12.15
C ASP A 20 -12.32 9.45 -10.64
N SER A 21 -12.05 8.18 -10.32
CA SER A 21 -11.80 7.71 -8.99
C SER A 21 -10.41 8.22 -8.68
N SER A 22 -10.34 9.51 -8.32
CA SER A 22 -9.30 9.99 -7.44
C SER A 22 -9.22 8.96 -6.33
N SER A 23 -8.13 8.19 -6.27
CA SER A 23 -7.98 7.15 -5.24
C SER A 23 -8.36 7.75 -3.89
N SER A 24 -8.94 6.95 -2.99
CA SER A 24 -9.30 7.43 -1.64
C SER A 24 -8.14 8.13 -0.92
N PHE A 25 -6.91 7.76 -1.29
CA PHE A 25 -5.67 8.41 -0.93
C PHE A 25 -5.50 9.83 -1.53
N ALA A 26 -5.70 9.99 -2.84
CA ALA A 26 -5.52 11.26 -3.56
C ALA A 26 -6.61 12.31 -3.30
N ARG A 27 -7.74 11.92 -2.69
CA ARG A 27 -8.86 12.82 -2.40
C ARG A 27 -8.53 13.93 -1.40
N PHE A 28 -7.66 13.65 -0.42
CA PHE A 28 -7.34 14.58 0.68
C PHE A 28 -5.85 14.93 0.78
N PHE A 29 -5.02 14.30 -0.03
CA PHE A 29 -3.58 14.41 0.02
C PHE A 29 -3.02 14.27 -1.40
N ASP A 30 -2.22 15.23 -1.83
CA ASP A 30 -1.70 15.27 -3.20
C ASP A 30 -0.17 15.17 -3.21
N GLN A 31 0.39 15.07 -4.42
CA GLN A 31 1.82 14.96 -4.63
C GLN A 31 2.59 16.20 -4.14
N ALA A 32 2.02 17.39 -4.25
CA ALA A 32 2.68 18.61 -3.79
C ALA A 32 2.84 18.58 -2.27
N ARG A 33 1.79 18.17 -1.55
CA ARG A 33 1.79 18.00 -0.11
C ARG A 33 2.72 16.88 0.34
N PHE A 34 2.79 15.79 -0.42
CA PHE A 34 3.75 14.71 -0.17
C PHE A 34 5.19 15.22 -0.23
N HIS A 35 5.57 15.95 -1.28
CA HIS A 35 6.91 16.53 -1.39
C HIS A 35 7.19 17.61 -0.33
N GLU A 36 6.19 18.39 0.07
CA GLU A 36 6.32 19.37 1.16
C GLU A 36 6.58 18.68 2.51
N MET A 37 5.85 17.60 2.81
CA MET A 37 5.94 16.90 4.08
C MET A 37 7.15 15.96 4.17
N PHE A 38 7.54 15.34 3.05
CA PHE A 38 8.60 14.34 2.98
C PHE A 38 9.62 14.70 1.87
N PRO A 39 10.31 15.86 2.00
CA PRO A 39 11.20 16.38 0.95
C PRO A 39 12.41 15.49 0.65
N ASP A 40 12.77 14.63 1.61
CA ASP A 40 13.92 13.74 1.52
C ASP A 40 13.51 12.27 1.24
N ALA A 41 12.25 12.02 0.88
CA ALA A 41 11.78 10.67 0.58
C ALA A 41 12.60 10.06 -0.56
N VAL A 42 13.02 8.80 -0.41
CA VAL A 42 13.72 8.08 -1.49
C VAL A 42 12.75 7.72 -2.61
N GLU A 43 13.25 7.57 -3.84
CA GLU A 43 12.43 7.31 -5.05
C GLU A 43 11.49 6.10 -4.92
N LEU A 44 11.87 5.09 -4.12
CA LEU A 44 11.03 3.94 -3.79
C LEU A 44 9.67 4.35 -3.20
N TYR A 45 9.64 5.44 -2.43
CA TYR A 45 8.44 6.00 -1.81
C TYR A 45 8.01 7.26 -2.55
N ASN A 46 7.41 7.07 -3.72
CA ASN A 46 6.79 8.15 -4.47
C ASN A 46 5.26 8.14 -4.29
N PHE A 47 4.64 9.30 -4.52
CA PHE A 47 3.21 9.50 -4.33
C PHE A 47 2.36 8.52 -5.16
N ASP A 48 2.71 8.32 -6.43
CA ASP A 48 1.97 7.42 -7.32
C ASP A 48 2.02 5.97 -6.82
N GLY A 49 3.17 5.52 -6.33
CA GLY A 49 3.31 4.19 -5.72
C GLY A 49 2.45 4.01 -4.46
N LEU A 50 2.29 5.06 -3.66
CA LEU A 50 1.39 5.04 -2.49
C LEU A 50 -0.08 5.03 -2.91
N VAL A 51 -0.45 5.79 -3.94
CA VAL A 51 -1.79 5.78 -4.54
C VAL A 51 -2.12 4.39 -5.10
N ASP A 52 -1.20 3.79 -5.86
CA ASP A 52 -1.35 2.46 -6.43
C ASP A 52 -1.48 1.39 -5.33
N ALA A 53 -0.71 1.51 -4.24
CA ALA A 53 -0.83 0.63 -3.09
C ALA A 53 -2.19 0.78 -2.39
N ALA A 54 -2.64 2.01 -2.15
CA ALA A 54 -3.93 2.30 -1.53
C ALA A 54 -5.11 1.82 -2.38
N SER A 55 -5.00 1.88 -3.72
CA SER A 55 -6.05 1.42 -4.64
C SER A 55 -6.41 -0.07 -4.48
N LYS A 56 -5.50 -0.89 -3.93
CA LYS A 56 -5.74 -2.31 -3.63
C LYS A 56 -6.66 -2.52 -2.41
N TYR A 57 -6.87 -1.48 -1.60
CA TYR A 57 -7.70 -1.50 -0.41
C TYR A 57 -8.88 -0.52 -0.60
N THR A 58 -9.88 -0.94 -1.35
CA THR A 58 -11.00 -0.07 -1.78
C THR A 58 -11.80 0.57 -0.64
N GLU A 59 -11.71 0.00 0.56
CA GLU A 59 -12.39 0.51 1.75
C GLU A 59 -11.52 1.47 2.61
N PHE A 60 -10.22 1.58 2.33
CA PHE A 60 -9.30 2.48 3.03
C PHE A 60 -9.61 3.94 2.68
N ALA A 61 -9.71 4.81 3.69
CA ALA A 61 -10.04 6.23 3.56
C ALA A 61 -11.30 6.47 2.70
N ASN A 62 -12.26 5.54 2.78
CA ASN A 62 -13.45 5.51 1.94
C ASN A 62 -14.67 4.98 2.72
N THR A 63 -14.86 5.47 3.94
CA THR A 63 -15.98 5.11 4.82
C THR A 63 -17.26 5.89 4.51
N GLY A 64 -17.17 6.94 3.69
CA GLY A 64 -18.25 7.88 3.42
C GLY A 64 -18.37 8.99 4.49
N ASN A 65 -17.39 9.07 5.40
CA ASN A 65 -17.25 10.15 6.37
C ASN A 65 -15.87 10.79 6.22
N ASP A 66 -15.84 11.98 5.62
CA ASP A 66 -14.61 12.70 5.31
C ASP A 66 -13.69 12.93 6.53
N ASP A 67 -14.25 13.10 7.73
CA ASP A 67 -13.44 13.28 8.94
C ASP A 67 -12.76 11.98 9.37
N ASN A 68 -13.45 10.84 9.26
CA ASN A 68 -12.86 9.53 9.51
C ASN A 68 -11.82 9.20 8.45
N ASP A 69 -12.12 9.47 7.18
CA ASP A 69 -11.27 9.12 6.05
C ASP A 69 -9.95 9.91 6.07
N LYS A 70 -10.00 11.20 6.42
CA LYS A 70 -8.81 12.02 6.66
C LYS A 70 -7.98 11.51 7.84
N ARG A 71 -8.63 11.07 8.93
CA ARG A 71 -7.93 10.50 10.10
C ARG A 71 -7.24 9.19 9.75
N GLU A 72 -7.91 8.30 9.02
CA GLU A 72 -7.33 7.03 8.58
C GLU A 72 -6.11 7.26 7.68
N LEU A 73 -6.23 8.16 6.70
CA LEU A 73 -5.11 8.54 5.82
C LEU A 73 -3.95 9.16 6.59
N ALA A 74 -4.23 10.09 7.51
CA ALA A 74 -3.20 10.74 8.31
C ALA A 74 -2.50 9.75 9.24
N ALA A 75 -3.23 8.83 9.87
CA ALA A 75 -2.67 7.80 10.73
C ALA A 75 -1.76 6.84 9.95
N PHE A 76 -2.18 6.43 8.75
CA PHE A 76 -1.35 5.62 7.86
C PHE A 76 -0.05 6.33 7.49
N LEU A 77 -0.13 7.57 7.00
CA LEU A 77 1.05 8.37 6.63
C LEU A 77 1.98 8.61 7.81
N ALA A 78 1.43 8.95 8.98
CA ALA A 78 2.22 9.21 10.18
C ALA A 78 2.97 7.95 10.64
N GLN A 79 2.33 6.79 10.64
CA GLN A 79 3.02 5.54 11.00
C GLN A 79 4.11 5.21 10.00
N THR A 80 3.78 5.23 8.71
CA THR A 80 4.76 4.87 7.69
C THR A 80 5.96 5.81 7.72
N ALA A 81 5.73 7.11 7.92
CA ALA A 81 6.79 8.06 8.15
C ALA A 81 7.60 7.72 9.41
N HIS A 82 6.99 7.30 10.51
CA HIS A 82 7.72 6.91 11.72
C HIS A 82 8.60 5.67 11.51
N GLU A 83 8.06 4.63 10.88
CA GLU A 83 8.77 3.36 10.67
C GLU A 83 9.87 3.44 9.61
N CYS A 84 9.79 4.41 8.69
CA CYS A 84 10.70 4.54 7.55
C CYS A 84 11.54 5.80 7.57
N ASP A 85 11.71 6.44 8.74
CA ASP A 85 12.48 7.68 8.88
C ASP A 85 12.02 8.74 7.88
N SER A 86 10.74 9.09 7.95
CA SER A 86 10.06 10.00 7.01
C SER A 86 10.26 9.61 5.55
N PHE A 87 10.14 8.32 5.24
CA PHE A 87 10.34 7.73 3.91
C PHE A 87 11.78 7.81 3.38
N LYS A 88 12.79 7.96 4.25
CA LYS A 88 14.22 7.90 3.88
C LYS A 88 14.75 6.47 3.85
N ALA A 89 14.19 5.59 4.68
CA ALA A 89 14.68 4.24 4.86
C ALA A 89 13.83 3.22 4.10
N ALA A 90 14.39 2.64 3.04
CA ALA A 90 13.81 1.47 2.36
C ALA A 90 13.93 0.19 3.22
N GLU A 91 14.94 0.14 4.09
CA GLU A 91 15.29 -1.02 4.89
C GLU A 91 15.84 -0.55 6.25
N GLU A 92 15.69 -1.38 7.28
CA GLU A 92 16.18 -1.10 8.63
C GLU A 92 17.67 -0.71 8.62
N TYR A 93 17.98 0.40 9.30
CA TYR A 93 19.35 0.89 9.45
C TYR A 93 20.22 -0.12 10.19
N ALA A 94 21.52 -0.10 9.89
CA ALA A 94 22.51 -0.98 10.52
C ALA A 94 22.17 -2.48 10.43
N ARG A 95 21.35 -2.91 9.45
CA ARG A 95 21.00 -4.32 9.22
C ARG A 95 22.21 -5.24 9.37
N ASP A 96 23.36 -4.87 8.82
CA ASP A 96 24.60 -5.65 8.72
C ASP A 96 25.32 -5.85 10.07
N THR A 97 24.90 -5.12 11.09
CA THR A 97 25.44 -5.26 12.46
C THR A 97 24.84 -6.44 13.22
N TYR A 98 23.69 -6.95 12.79
CA TYR A 98 23.01 -8.07 13.42
C TYR A 98 23.30 -9.39 12.72
N SER A 99 23.21 -10.51 13.45
CA SER A 99 23.36 -11.83 12.82
C SER A 99 22.24 -12.10 11.80
N VAL A 100 22.51 -12.94 10.80
CA VAL A 100 21.50 -13.40 9.83
C VAL A 100 20.28 -14.06 10.49
N TRP A 101 20.42 -14.52 11.74
CA TRP A 101 19.39 -15.20 12.51
C TRP A 101 18.59 -14.30 13.46
N GLN A 102 18.96 -13.02 13.61
CA GLN A 102 18.39 -12.11 14.61
C GLN A 102 16.86 -12.02 14.55
N TYR A 103 16.29 -12.05 13.34
CA TYR A 103 14.86 -11.96 13.08
C TYR A 103 14.29 -13.23 12.45
N CYS A 104 15.01 -14.34 12.55
CA CYS A 104 14.54 -15.63 12.08
C CYS A 104 13.80 -16.35 13.22
N ASP A 105 12.48 -16.50 13.09
CA ASP A 105 11.74 -17.46 13.90
C ASP A 105 11.55 -18.75 13.12
N ASN A 106 12.47 -19.69 13.35
CA ASN A 106 12.48 -21.00 12.71
C ASN A 106 11.48 -21.99 13.34
N ALA A 107 10.81 -21.63 14.45
CA ALA A 107 9.81 -22.46 15.09
C ALA A 107 8.47 -22.40 14.34
N SER A 108 8.13 -21.22 13.81
CA SER A 108 6.87 -20.99 13.10
C SER A 108 7.01 -21.20 11.58
N ILE A 109 8.07 -20.66 10.97
CA ILE A 109 8.30 -20.72 9.52
C ILE A 109 9.79 -20.93 9.26
N ALA A 110 10.14 -21.96 8.49
CA ALA A 110 11.53 -22.28 8.21
C ALA A 110 12.23 -21.13 7.47
N CYS A 111 13.32 -20.63 8.06
CA CYS A 111 14.11 -19.56 7.47
C CYS A 111 14.99 -20.08 6.34
N ALA A 112 14.99 -19.37 5.21
CA ALA A 112 15.86 -19.73 4.09
C ALA A 112 17.34 -19.41 4.44
N PRO A 113 18.28 -20.32 4.16
CA PRO A 113 19.70 -20.09 4.43
C PRO A 113 20.21 -18.80 3.77
N GLY A 114 20.94 -17.99 4.53
CA GLY A 114 21.53 -16.73 4.05
C GLY A 114 20.55 -15.55 3.91
N GLN A 115 19.25 -15.75 4.20
CA GLN A 115 18.26 -14.67 4.15
C GLN A 115 18.18 -13.89 5.46
N ARG A 116 17.88 -12.59 5.36
CA ARG A 116 17.74 -11.67 6.49
C ARG A 116 16.34 -11.08 6.51
N TYR A 117 15.75 -11.07 7.70
CA TYR A 117 14.35 -10.71 7.95
C TYR A 117 14.22 -9.41 8.78
N HIS A 118 15.18 -8.50 8.62
CA HIS A 118 15.12 -7.12 9.14
C HIS A 118 14.00 -6.33 8.46
N GLY A 119 13.57 -5.22 9.07
CA GLY A 119 12.47 -4.41 8.56
C GLY A 119 12.69 -3.89 7.14
N ARG A 120 11.67 -3.97 6.28
CA ARG A 120 11.70 -3.50 4.88
C ARG A 120 10.41 -2.77 4.54
N GLY A 121 10.54 -1.66 3.83
CA GLY A 121 9.38 -0.94 3.30
C GLY A 121 8.58 -0.16 4.34
N PRO A 122 7.43 0.41 3.93
CA PRO A 122 6.60 1.37 4.68
C PRO A 122 5.96 0.80 5.95
N PHE A 123 6.05 -0.52 6.09
CA PHE A 123 5.58 -1.30 7.20
C PHE A 123 6.78 -2.14 7.63
N SER A 124 7.44 -1.75 8.72
CA SER A 124 8.60 -2.45 9.27
C SER A 124 8.18 -3.81 9.83
N SER A 125 7.88 -4.77 8.95
CA SER A 125 7.69 -6.16 9.31
C SER A 125 9.04 -6.76 9.67
N ARG A 126 9.29 -6.92 10.96
CA ARG A 126 10.39 -7.74 11.47
C ARG A 126 9.88 -9.18 11.62
N GLY A 127 10.64 -10.16 11.15
CA GLY A 127 10.32 -11.58 11.36
C GLY A 127 9.80 -12.33 10.13
N THR A 128 9.68 -13.66 10.26
CA THR A 128 9.23 -14.58 9.20
C THR A 128 7.72 -14.63 9.01
N THR A 129 6.93 -14.10 9.96
CA THR A 129 5.48 -14.33 10.07
C THR A 129 4.60 -13.24 9.46
N THR A 130 5.16 -12.14 8.99
CA THR A 130 4.33 -10.96 8.66
C THR A 130 3.95 -10.91 7.18
N THR A 131 3.06 -11.82 6.79
CA THR A 131 2.29 -11.68 5.53
C THR A 131 0.96 -11.03 5.87
N THR A 132 0.81 -9.76 5.49
CA THR A 132 -0.48 -9.07 5.30
C THR A 132 -1.27 -8.72 6.58
N MET A 133 -0.96 -7.59 7.22
CA MET A 133 -1.99 -6.88 7.99
C MET A 133 -2.76 -5.95 7.04
N PRO A 134 -4.10 -6.05 6.96
CA PRO A 134 -4.89 -5.10 6.18
C PRO A 134 -4.77 -3.71 6.78
N ALA A 135 -4.57 -2.68 5.95
CA ALA A 135 -4.45 -1.28 6.38
C ALA A 135 -5.55 -0.85 7.37
N ARG A 136 -6.78 -1.35 7.16
CA ARG A 136 -7.94 -1.15 8.05
C ARG A 136 -7.81 -1.73 9.44
N LEU A 137 -7.21 -2.92 9.58
CA LEU A 137 -7.06 -3.56 10.89
C LEU A 137 -6.04 -2.80 11.75
N TRP A 138 -5.12 -2.08 11.11
CA TRP A 138 -4.01 -1.42 11.76
C TRP A 138 -4.31 0.05 12.11
N ALA A 139 -5.03 0.77 11.24
CA ALA A 139 -5.52 2.13 11.55
C ALA A 139 -6.50 2.18 12.75
N LEU A 140 -7.12 1.04 13.10
CA LEU A 140 -8.03 0.89 14.25
C LEU A 140 -7.33 0.45 15.55
N THR A 141 -6.03 0.16 15.52
CA THR A 141 -5.25 -0.21 16.72
C THR A 141 -4.64 1.00 17.46
N PHE A 142 -5.02 2.22 17.07
CA PHE A 142 -4.75 3.48 17.77
C PHE A 142 -6.02 4.33 17.88
#